data_AF-A0A0J8DE13-F1
#
_entry.id   AF-A0A0J8DE13-F1
#
_cell.length_a   1.000
_cell.length_b   1.000
_cell.length_c   1.000
_cell.angle_alpha   90.00
_cell.angle_beta   90.00
_cell.angle_gamma   90.00
#
_symmetry.space_group_name_H-M   'P 1'
#
loop_
_entity.id
_entity.type
_entity.pdbx_description
1 polymer ?
#
loop_
_entity_poly.entity_id
_entity_poly.type
_entity_poly.pdbx_seq_one_letter_code
_entity_poly.pdbx_strand_id
1 'polypeptide(L)' 'MKFIGIAVFIIAGILYEVVWRNIVCKKKITNHIDSIGGEVCYIEKISMRDEIYNVCYTVKGKQYKAAVKFNLFYKTTWH' A
#
# COMPACT_ATOMS: atom_id res chain seq x y z
N MET A 1 2.07 -29.94 21.86
CA MET A 1 3.18 -29.13 21.30
C MET A 1 3.13 -28.95 19.77
N LYS A 2 2.63 -29.90 18.96
CA LYS A 2 2.52 -29.73 17.48
C LYS A 2 1.54 -28.63 17.02
N PHE A 3 0.40 -28.47 17.70
CA PHE A 3 -0.63 -27.47 17.33
C PHE A 3 -0.19 -26.01 17.54
N ILE A 4 0.70 -25.77 18.51
CA ILE A 4 1.21 -24.42 18.80
C ILE A 4 2.10 -23.93 17.64
N GLY A 5 2.92 -24.80 17.07
CA GLY A 5 3.76 -24.47 15.91
C GLY A 5 2.94 -24.11 14.67
N ILE A 6 1.85 -24.85 14.41
CA ILE A 6 0.94 -24.57 13.28
C ILE A 6 0.24 -23.21 13.48
N ALA A 7 -0.25 -22.93 14.69
CA ALA A 7 -0.89 -21.66 15.00
C ALA A 7 0.06 -20.47 14.81
N VAL A 8 1.30 -20.58 15.28
CA VAL A 8 2.33 -19.54 15.08
C VAL A 8 2.64 -19.34 13.60
N PHE A 9 2.73 -20.41 12.83
CA PHE A 9 3.00 -20.33 11.38
C PHE A 9 1.87 -19.62 10.62
N ILE A 10 0.61 -19.92 10.98
CA ILE A 10 -0.56 -19.26 10.40
C ILE A 10 -0.57 -17.76 10.75
N ILE A 11 -0.31 -17.41 12.02
CA ILE A 11 -0.25 -16.02 12.46
C ILE A 11 0.89 -15.27 11.76
N ALA A 12 2.05 -15.90 11.60
CA ALA A 12 3.18 -15.32 10.86
C ALA A 12 2.84 -15.10 9.38
N GLY A 13 2.14 -16.03 8.74
CA GLY A 13 1.65 -15.88 7.37
C GLY A 13 0.67 -14.71 7.21
N ILE A 14 -0.27 -14.55 8.16
CA ILE A 14 -1.23 -13.44 8.15
C ILE A 14 -0.52 -12.11 8.39
N LEU A 15 0.43 -12.04 9.32
CA LEU A 15 1.22 -10.83 9.59
C LEU A 15 2.07 -10.45 8.38
N TYR A 16 2.68 -11.44 7.72
CA TYR A 16 3.42 -11.22 6.48
C TYR A 16 2.52 -10.60 5.42
N GLU A 17 1.35 -11.19 5.14
CA GLU A 17 0.39 -10.64 4.19
C GLU A 17 -0.02 -9.21 4.55
N VAL A 18 -0.41 -8.93 5.80
CA VAL A 18 -0.94 -7.61 6.18
C VAL A 18 0.14 -6.52 6.18
N VAL A 19 1.32 -6.81 6.74
CA VAL A 19 2.41 -5.82 6.88
C VAL A 19 3.13 -5.65 5.55
N TRP A 20 3.50 -6.74 4.89
CA TRP A 20 4.26 -6.70 3.65
C TRP A 20 3.45 -6.10 2.51
N ARG A 21 2.15 -6.42 2.42
CA ARG A 21 1.26 -5.83 1.42
C ARG A 21 1.17 -4.32 1.55
N ASN A 22 1.00 -3.81 2.76
CA ASN A 22 0.99 -2.38 3.02
C ASN A 22 2.29 -1.69 2.59
N ILE A 23 3.44 -2.30 2.89
CA ILE A 23 4.76 -1.76 2.51
C ILE A 23 4.92 -1.73 0.99
N VAL A 24 4.57 -2.82 0.31
CA VAL A 24 4.67 -2.93 -1.16
C VAL A 24 3.75 -1.94 -1.85
N CYS A 25 2.50 -1.79 -1.39
CA CYS A 25 1.55 -0.82 -1.95
C CYS A 25 2.07 0.62 -1.81
N LYS A 26 2.51 1.02 -0.61
CA LYS A 26 3.11 2.34 -0.37
C LYS A 26 4.33 2.57 -1.25
N LYS A 27 5.22 1.58 -1.37
CA LYS A 27 6.41 1.68 -2.23
C LYS A 27 6.04 1.86 -3.71
N LYS A 28 5.03 1.15 -4.22
CA LYS A 28 4.53 1.33 -5.59
C LYS A 28 3.98 2.73 -5.84
N ILE A 29 3.22 3.27 -4.88
CA ILE A 29 2.71 4.65 -4.95
C ILE A 29 3.88 5.63 -5.02
N THR A 30 4.82 5.54 -4.08
CA THR A 30 5.98 6.43 -4.03
C THR A 30 6.79 6.38 -5.32
N ASN A 31 7.10 5.17 -5.82
CA ASN A 31 7.84 5.02 -7.08
C ASN A 31 7.10 5.62 -8.27
N HIS A 32 5.77 5.50 -8.32
CA HIS A 32 4.99 6.10 -9.40
C HIS A 32 5.04 7.63 -9.35
N ILE A 33 4.84 8.22 -8.17
CA ILE A 33 4.92 9.67 -7.98
C ILE A 33 6.34 10.20 -8.27
N ASP A 34 7.37 9.50 -7.82
CA ASP A 34 8.77 9.83 -8.11
C ASP A 34 9.05 9.77 -9.63
N SER A 35 8.50 8.77 -10.33
CA SER A 35 8.67 8.63 -11.79
C SER A 35 8.06 9.77 -12.60
N ILE A 36 7.06 10.49 -12.06
CA ILE A 36 6.47 11.68 -12.69
C ILE A 36 7.13 12.99 -12.21
N GLY A 37 8.24 12.90 -11.47
CA GLY A 37 8.96 14.03 -10.89
C GLY A 37 8.19 14.70 -9.74
N GLY A 38 7.40 13.91 -9.02
CA GLY A 38 6.63 14.35 -7.87
C GLY A 38 7.21 13.86 -6.54
N GLU A 39 6.73 14.46 -5.46
CA GLU A 39 7.08 14.10 -4.09
C GLU A 39 5.81 13.73 -3.32
N VAL A 40 5.86 12.62 -2.55
CA VAL A 40 4.73 12.18 -1.74
C VAL A 40 4.68 12.97 -0.44
N CYS A 41 3.57 13.64 -0.16
CA CYS A 41 3.35 14.31 1.13
C CYS A 41 2.84 13.32 2.18
N TYR A 42 1.77 12.58 1.85
CA TYR A 42 1.21 11.56 2.72
C TYR A 42 0.49 10.47 1.94
N ILE A 43 0.46 9.28 2.52
CA ILE A 43 -0.30 8.13 2.03
C ILE A 43 -1.15 7.61 3.19
N GLU A 44 -2.46 7.75 3.06
CA GLU A 44 -3.43 7.30 4.04
C GLU A 44 -4.21 6.10 3.49
N LYS A 45 -4.33 5.03 4.28
CA LYS A 45 -5.13 3.86 3.89
C LYS A 45 -6.59 4.09 4.28
N ILE A 46 -7.48 4.10 3.29
CA ILE A 46 -8.92 4.31 3.47
C ILE A 46 -9.64 2.99 3.78
N SER A 47 -9.26 1.90 3.10
CA SER A 47 -9.91 0.60 3.26
C SER A 47 -8.88 -0.50 3.49
N MET A 48 -9.03 -1.24 4.59
CA MET A 48 -8.25 -2.45 4.86
C MET A 48 -8.59 -3.60 3.92
N ARG A 49 -9.85 -3.71 3.49
CA ARG A 49 -10.31 -4.84 2.67
C ARG A 49 -9.92 -4.68 1.20
N ASP A 50 -10.09 -3.47 0.67
CA ASP A 50 -9.93 -3.17 -0.76
C ASP A 50 -8.58 -2.54 -1.11
N GLU A 51 -7.66 -2.42 -0.13
CA GLU A 51 -6.35 -1.74 -0.29
C GLU A 51 -6.47 -0.42 -1.05
N ILE A 52 -7.34 0.45 -0.54
CA ILE A 52 -7.56 1.78 -1.10
C ILE A 52 -6.73 2.78 -0.30
N TYR A 53 -5.97 3.61 -0.99
CA TYR A 53 -5.12 4.63 -0.42
C TYR A 53 -5.46 6.00 -0.99
N ASN A 54 -5.61 6.99 -0.11
CA ASN A 54 -5.55 8.40 -0.47
C ASN A 54 -4.09 8.82 -0.51
N VAL A 55 -3.68 9.35 -1.64
CA VAL A 55 -2.31 9.79 -1.88
C VAL A 55 -2.35 11.29 -2.11
N CYS A 56 -1.59 12.02 -1.31
CA CYS A 56 -1.31 13.42 -1.55
C CYS A 56 0.14 13.56 -2.00
N TYR A 57 0.35 14.24 -3.11
CA TYR A 57 1.67 14.43 -3.69
C TYR A 57 1.79 15.81 -4.35
N THR A 58 3.01 16.28 -4.52
CA THR A 58 3.33 17.52 -5.21
C THR A 58 4.05 17.22 -6.51
N VAL A 59 3.70 17.92 -7.59
CA VAL A 59 4.45 17.89 -8.87
C VAL A 59 4.66 19.32 -9.30
N LYS A 60 5.92 19.72 -9.54
CA LYS A 60 6.27 21.09 -9.96
C LYS A 60 5.65 22.18 -9.06
N GLY A 61 5.65 21.95 -7.74
CA GLY A 61 5.11 22.88 -6.75
C GLY A 61 3.57 22.93 -6.65
N LYS A 62 2.84 22.14 -7.43
CA LYS A 62 1.37 22.00 -7.30
C LYS A 62 1.02 20.74 -6.53
N GLN A 63 0.08 20.85 -5.60
CA GLN A 63 -0.41 19.74 -4.81
C GLN A 63 -1.56 19.02 -5.51
N TYR A 64 -1.51 17.70 -5.52
CA TYR A 64 -2.48 16.79 -6.13
C TYR A 64 -2.96 15.78 -5.09
N LYS A 65 -4.19 15.31 -5.28
CA LYS A 65 -4.78 14.22 -4.50
C LYS A 65 -5.29 13.19 -5.47
N ALA A 66 -4.99 11.92 -5.21
CA ALA A 66 -5.47 10.79 -5.99
C ALA A 66 -5.87 9.65 -5.06
N ALA A 67 -6.84 8.86 -5.48
CA ALA A 67 -7.18 7.62 -4.82
C ALA A 67 -6.58 6.44 -5.60
N VAL A 68 -5.81 5.59 -4.91
CA VAL A 68 -5.16 4.43 -5.51
C VAL A 68 -5.75 3.17 -4.93
N LYS A 69 -6.31 2.33 -5.80
CA LYS A 69 -6.84 1.02 -5.43
C LYS A 69 -5.88 -0.08 -5.87
N PHE A 70 -5.56 -0.99 -4.96
CA PHE A 70 -4.79 -2.19 -5.26
C PHE A 70 -5.68 -3.43 -5.25
N ASN A 71 -5.51 -4.30 -6.25
CA ASN A 71 -6.13 -5.63 -6.20
C ASN A 71 -5.25 -6.64 -5.43
N LEU A 72 -5.70 -7.91 -5.34
CA LEU A 72 -4.95 -9.02 -4.73
C LEU A 72 -3.57 -9.26 -5.35
N PHE A 73 -3.36 -8.88 -6.62
CA PHE A 73 -2.11 -9.04 -7.36
C PHE A 73 -1.30 -7.75 -7.46
N TYR A 74 -1.55 -6.78 -6.57
CA TYR A 74 -0.89 -5.47 -6.57
C TYR A 74 -1.04 -4.65 -7.87
N LYS A 75 -2.04 -4.94 -8.71
CA LYS A 75 -2.39 -4.05 -9.83
C LYS A 75 -3.04 -2.79 -9.28
N THR A 76 -2.55 -1.65 -9.75
CA THR A 76 -2.96 -0.32 -9.29
C THR A 76 -3.93 0.32 -10.26
N THR A 77 -5.01 0.88 -9.74
CA THR A 77 -5.89 1.80 -10.47
C THR A 77 -5.83 3.16 -9.79
N TRP A 78 -5.50 4.20 -10.55
CA TRP A 78 -5.43 5.59 -10.09
C TRP A 78 -6.72 6.31 -10.48
N HIS A 79 -7.33 6.98 -9.53
CA HIS A 79 -8.55 7.77 -9.67
C HIS A 79 -8.31 9.22 -9.24
#